data_AF-A0ABD7V577-F1
#
_entry.id   AF-A0ABD7V577-F1
#
_cell.length_a   1.000
_cell.length_b   1.000
_cell.length_c   1.000
_cell.angle_alpha   90.00
_cell.angle_beta   90.00
_cell.angle_gamma   90.00
#
_symmetry.space_group_name_H-M   'P 1'
#
loop_
_entity.id
_entity.type
_entity.pdbx_description
1 polymer ?
#
loop_
_entity_poly.entity_id
_entity_poly.type
_entity_poly.pdbx_seq_one_letter_code
_entity_poly.pdbx_strand_id
1 'polypeptide(L)'
;MAPNPKQPGPKQSVAQRKRQALITATAFVLIAVVFGVTWLINNSGGKSDETHTVAVSTSTSTTKAASSKIASSKIASKTSKVPSSKVPSSKKAATHTTTPKPATSKPTTPKTSTARSSAANAAIPPHVLRTLAYIDAGEWPEAANAPGTKGGVTFRNNEGLLPRTDSGGRRITYREWDVNPKAPNRGRDAERIVTGSDGSAWYTADHYRTFVKIRGPS
;
A
#
# COMPACT_ATOMS: atom_id res chain seq x y z
N MET A 1 -4.81 -11.08 50.53
CA MET A 1 -5.12 -11.04 49.08
C MET A 1 -4.58 -12.31 48.44
N ALA A 2 -5.44 -13.23 48.00
CA ALA A 2 -5.02 -14.38 47.19
C ALA A 2 -4.90 -13.96 45.70
N PRO A 3 -3.94 -14.50 44.91
CA PRO A 3 -3.84 -14.18 43.49
C PRO A 3 -4.98 -14.82 42.68
N ASN A 4 -5.55 -14.03 41.77
CA ASN A 4 -6.64 -14.41 40.86
C ASN A 4 -6.18 -15.50 39.88
N PRO A 5 -6.90 -16.63 39.71
CA PRO A 5 -6.52 -17.66 38.74
C PRO A 5 -6.66 -17.15 37.30
N LYS A 6 -5.62 -17.40 36.48
CA LYS A 6 -5.63 -17.10 35.04
C LYS A 6 -6.78 -17.83 34.35
N GLN A 7 -7.65 -17.09 33.66
CA GLN A 7 -8.65 -17.68 32.77
C GLN A 7 -7.98 -18.32 31.55
N PRO A 8 -8.39 -19.53 31.14
CA PRO A 8 -7.93 -20.13 29.89
C PRO A 8 -8.54 -19.40 28.69
N GLY A 9 -7.71 -19.11 27.68
CA GLY A 9 -8.12 -18.43 26.46
C GLY A 9 -9.15 -19.24 25.62
N PRO A 10 -9.85 -18.58 24.69
CA PRO A 10 -10.94 -19.20 23.93
C PRO A 10 -10.44 -20.38 23.09
N LYS A 11 -11.07 -21.54 23.28
CA LYS A 11 -10.79 -22.75 22.49
C LYS A 11 -11.35 -22.56 21.08
N GLN A 12 -10.46 -22.46 20.10
CA GLN A 12 -10.84 -22.44 18.68
C GLN A 12 -11.70 -23.67 18.32
N SER A 13 -12.79 -23.45 17.59
CA SER A 13 -13.72 -24.53 17.26
C SER A 13 -13.12 -25.50 16.22
N VAL A 14 -13.56 -26.75 16.27
CA VAL A 14 -13.15 -27.80 15.31
C VAL A 14 -13.45 -27.39 13.85
N ALA A 15 -14.43 -26.50 13.63
CA ALA A 15 -14.75 -25.94 12.33
C ALA A 15 -13.68 -24.96 11.79
N GLN A 16 -12.97 -24.21 12.66
CA GLN A 16 -11.86 -23.34 12.25
C GLN A 16 -10.62 -24.15 11.85
N ARG A 17 -10.33 -25.25 12.55
CA ARG A 17 -9.18 -26.12 12.26
C ARG A 17 -9.27 -26.81 10.89
N LYS A 18 -10.49 -27.16 10.44
CA LYS A 18 -10.68 -27.85 9.14
C LYS A 18 -10.54 -26.92 7.92
N ARG A 19 -10.72 -25.60 8.07
CA ARG A 19 -10.56 -24.63 6.97
C ARG A 19 -9.09 -24.30 6.65
N GLN A 20 -8.17 -24.55 7.58
CA GLN A 20 -6.73 -24.38 7.34
C GLN A 20 -6.06 -25.60 6.71
N ALA A 21 -6.71 -26.78 6.73
CA ALA A 21 -6.16 -28.00 6.15
C ALA A 21 -6.49 -28.20 4.65
N LEU A 22 -7.39 -27.41 4.07
CA LEU A 22 -7.80 -27.54 2.66
C LEU A 22 -7.10 -26.55 1.70
N ILE A 23 -6.36 -25.55 2.20
CA ILE A 23 -5.66 -24.56 1.36
C ILE A 23 -4.17 -24.91 1.17
N THR A 24 -3.59 -25.81 1.96
CA THR A 24 -2.16 -26.15 1.86
C THR A 24 -1.82 -27.19 0.78
N ALA A 25 -2.74 -28.06 0.35
CA ALA A 25 -2.41 -29.09 -0.65
C ALA A 25 -2.50 -28.61 -2.12
N THR A 26 -3.31 -27.59 -2.42
CA THR A 26 -3.47 -27.08 -3.80
C THR A 26 -2.50 -25.96 -4.17
N ALA A 27 -1.95 -25.23 -3.19
CA ALA A 27 -0.99 -24.15 -3.44
C ALA A 27 0.42 -24.65 -3.85
N PHE A 28 0.91 -25.78 -3.30
CA PHE A 28 2.24 -26.29 -3.64
C PHE A 28 2.33 -26.94 -5.03
N VAL A 29 1.24 -27.57 -5.52
CA VAL A 29 1.24 -28.19 -6.86
C VAL A 29 1.27 -27.14 -7.98
N LEU A 30 0.54 -26.04 -7.83
CA LEU A 30 0.55 -24.96 -8.83
C LEU A 30 1.89 -24.21 -8.87
N ILE A 31 2.54 -24.00 -7.72
CA ILE A 31 3.86 -23.36 -7.66
C ILE A 31 4.94 -24.26 -8.29
N ALA A 32 4.91 -25.58 -8.06
CA ALA A 32 5.86 -26.51 -8.66
C ALA A 32 5.75 -26.58 -10.20
N VAL A 33 4.52 -26.54 -10.76
CA VAL A 33 4.31 -26.54 -12.21
C VAL A 33 4.80 -25.24 -12.85
N VAL A 34 4.53 -24.08 -12.25
CA VAL A 34 4.97 -22.78 -12.79
C VAL A 34 6.50 -22.62 -12.71
N PHE A 35 7.14 -23.08 -11.63
CA PHE A 35 8.60 -23.07 -11.51
C PHE A 35 9.28 -24.08 -12.48
N GLY A 36 8.71 -25.27 -12.65
CA GLY A 36 9.25 -26.27 -13.59
C GLY A 36 9.26 -25.80 -15.04
N VAL A 37 8.18 -25.17 -15.51
CA VAL A 37 8.08 -24.64 -16.87
C VAL A 37 8.98 -23.42 -17.08
N THR A 38 9.15 -22.58 -16.07
CA THR A 38 10.02 -21.38 -16.16
C THR A 38 11.51 -21.74 -16.16
N TRP A 39 11.92 -22.77 -15.40
CA TRP A 39 13.33 -23.20 -15.36
C TRP A 39 13.75 -23.93 -16.65
N LEU A 40 12.85 -24.70 -17.27
CA LEU A 40 13.17 -25.43 -18.50
C LEU A 40 13.38 -24.52 -19.72
N ILE A 41 12.78 -23.33 -19.75
CA ILE A 41 12.98 -22.35 -20.82
C ILE A 41 14.28 -21.56 -20.65
N ASN A 42 14.76 -21.38 -19.41
CA ASN A 42 15.87 -20.47 -19.11
C ASN A 42 17.23 -21.17 -18.84
N ASN A 43 17.32 -22.50 -18.94
CA ASN A 43 18.56 -23.25 -18.73
C ASN A 43 19.06 -24.00 -19.97
N SER A 44 18.91 -23.42 -21.15
CA SER A 44 19.50 -23.95 -22.39
C SER A 44 20.31 -22.89 -23.10
N GLY A 45 21.50 -22.62 -22.56
CA GLY A 45 22.62 -22.01 -23.26
C GLY A 45 23.90 -22.52 -22.60
N GLY A 46 24.91 -23.02 -23.28
CA GLY A 46 25.08 -23.37 -24.69
C GLY A 46 26.37 -24.21 -24.76
N LYS A 47 26.57 -24.93 -25.86
CA LYS A 47 27.91 -25.35 -26.29
C LYS A 47 27.97 -25.18 -27.79
N SER A 48 28.71 -24.15 -28.20
CA SER A 48 29.29 -24.02 -29.52
C SER A 48 30.43 -25.03 -29.65
N ASP A 49 30.42 -25.81 -30.72
CA ASP A 49 31.64 -26.31 -31.37
C ASP A 49 31.35 -26.55 -32.85
N GLU A 50 32.42 -26.40 -33.61
CA GLU A 50 32.57 -26.15 -35.04
C GLU A 50 32.31 -27.35 -35.98
N THR A 51 31.98 -26.98 -37.23
CA THR A 51 32.47 -27.55 -38.51
C THR A 51 31.79 -28.72 -39.28
N HIS A 52 31.59 -28.39 -40.56
CA HIS A 52 31.48 -29.18 -41.81
C HIS A 52 30.32 -30.20 -41.99
N THR A 53 29.43 -29.95 -42.95
CA THR A 53 29.48 -30.52 -44.31
C THR A 53 28.18 -30.29 -45.12
N VAL A 54 28.40 -30.17 -46.43
CA VAL A 54 27.52 -30.14 -47.63
C VAL A 54 25.99 -30.35 -47.56
N ALA A 55 25.31 -29.44 -48.28
CA ALA A 55 24.23 -29.64 -49.26
C ALA A 55 22.93 -30.37 -48.85
N VAL A 56 21.79 -29.70 -49.01
CA VAL A 56 20.79 -29.97 -50.07
C VAL A 56 19.54 -29.10 -49.88
N SER A 57 19.08 -28.55 -51.01
CA SER A 57 17.88 -27.74 -51.24
C SER A 57 16.57 -28.41 -50.83
N THR A 58 15.58 -27.61 -50.40
CA THR A 58 14.20 -27.47 -50.96
C THR A 58 13.35 -26.64 -49.99
N SER A 59 12.93 -25.42 -50.34
CA SER A 59 11.71 -25.03 -51.09
C SER A 59 10.47 -24.80 -50.22
N THR A 60 9.93 -23.57 -50.34
CA THR A 60 8.51 -23.16 -50.16
C THR A 60 7.97 -23.11 -48.72
N SER A 61 7.24 -22.09 -48.25
CA SER A 61 6.19 -21.34 -48.92
C SER A 61 5.76 -20.07 -48.17
N THR A 62 5.47 -19.03 -48.96
CA THR A 62 4.36 -18.06 -48.84
C THR A 62 4.29 -17.11 -47.64
N THR A 63 4.80 -15.90 -47.87
CA THR A 63 4.32 -14.66 -47.23
C THR A 63 3.03 -14.20 -47.92
N LYS A 64 1.99 -13.88 -47.14
CA LYS A 64 0.85 -13.09 -47.62
C LYS A 64 0.78 -11.79 -46.84
N ALA A 65 1.33 -10.76 -47.45
CA ALA A 65 1.03 -9.36 -47.16
C ALA A 65 -0.21 -8.91 -47.95
N ALA A 66 -1.04 -8.06 -47.34
CA ALA A 66 -1.69 -6.88 -47.95
C ALA A 66 -2.74 -6.34 -46.95
N SER A 67 -2.57 -5.13 -46.40
CA SER A 67 -3.00 -3.82 -46.96
C SER A 67 -4.53 -3.65 -46.94
N SER A 68 -5.16 -2.57 -46.45
CA SER A 68 -4.87 -1.14 -46.68
C SER A 68 -5.94 -0.24 -46.01
N LYS A 69 -5.72 1.09 -46.11
CA LYS A 69 -6.60 2.28 -45.96
C LYS A 69 -6.36 3.09 -44.67
N ILE A 70 -5.61 4.20 -44.71
CA ILE A 70 -5.85 5.53 -45.32
C ILE A 70 -7.08 6.23 -44.70
N ALA A 71 -6.82 7.22 -43.85
CA ALA A 71 -7.53 8.51 -43.84
C ALA A 71 -6.71 9.54 -43.04
N SER A 72 -6.15 10.51 -43.76
CA SER A 72 -5.60 11.76 -43.23
C SER A 72 -6.71 12.68 -42.74
N SER A 73 -6.50 13.35 -41.61
CA SER A 73 -7.03 14.71 -41.44
C SER A 73 -6.09 15.54 -40.55
N LYS A 74 -5.86 16.76 -41.00
CA LYS A 74 -4.93 17.78 -40.54
C LYS A 74 -5.79 19.03 -40.35
N ILE A 75 -5.83 19.63 -39.16
CA ILE A 75 -6.25 21.02 -38.84
C ILE A 75 -5.68 21.30 -37.43
N ALA A 76 -4.56 22.01 -37.31
CA ALA A 76 -4.40 23.46 -37.15
C ALA A 76 -4.40 23.95 -35.69
N SER A 77 -3.19 24.33 -35.27
CA SER A 77 -2.77 25.42 -34.37
C SER A 77 -3.83 26.37 -33.77
N LYS A 78 -3.69 26.65 -32.47
CA LYS A 78 -3.80 27.97 -31.82
C LYS A 78 -3.23 27.85 -30.39
N THR A 79 -1.95 28.12 -30.13
CA THR A 79 -1.40 29.40 -29.65
C THR A 79 -2.38 30.29 -28.85
N SER A 80 -2.10 30.46 -27.57
CA SER A 80 -2.48 31.64 -26.78
C SER A 80 -1.40 31.86 -25.72
N LYS A 81 -0.75 33.01 -25.80
CA LYS A 81 0.43 33.45 -25.06
C LYS A 81 0.06 34.78 -24.37
N VAL A 82 0.08 34.80 -23.03
CA VAL A 82 0.53 35.93 -22.14
C VAL A 82 -0.41 37.17 -22.09
N PRO A 83 -0.62 37.91 -20.95
CA PRO A 83 0.36 38.47 -19.99
C PRO A 83 0.09 38.14 -18.51
N SER A 84 1.11 37.94 -17.65
CA SER A 84 2.11 38.90 -17.14
C SER A 84 1.47 40.13 -16.48
N SER A 85 1.15 40.02 -15.19
CA SER A 85 0.98 41.17 -14.29
C SER A 85 2.12 41.20 -13.27
N LYS A 86 2.64 42.41 -13.10
CA LYS A 86 3.90 42.78 -12.46
C LYS A 86 3.53 43.54 -11.17
N VAL A 87 3.99 43.02 -10.01
CA VAL A 87 4.63 43.65 -8.81
C VAL A 87 4.05 44.99 -8.26
N PRO A 88 3.94 45.23 -6.92
CA PRO A 88 5.06 45.48 -5.99
C PRO A 88 4.95 44.70 -4.66
N SER A 89 6.00 44.11 -4.08
CA SER A 89 7.14 44.71 -3.35
C SER A 89 6.74 45.60 -2.16
N SER A 90 6.79 45.04 -0.95
CA SER A 90 6.99 45.81 0.29
C SER A 90 7.88 45.02 1.26
N LYS A 91 9.08 45.58 1.49
CA LYS A 91 10.02 45.33 2.59
C LYS A 91 9.29 45.25 3.95
N LYS A 92 9.77 44.41 4.88
CA LYS A 92 10.70 44.82 5.95
C LYS A 92 11.05 43.65 6.86
N ALA A 93 12.32 43.61 7.25
CA ALA A 93 12.94 42.68 8.17
C ALA A 93 12.46 42.83 9.63
N ALA A 94 12.46 41.72 10.36
CA ALA A 94 12.78 41.68 11.78
C ALA A 94 13.41 40.32 12.12
N THR A 95 14.69 40.39 12.48
CA THR A 95 15.55 39.37 13.05
C THR A 95 15.11 39.02 14.47
N HIS A 96 14.92 37.74 14.78
CA HIS A 96 14.92 37.24 16.15
C HIS A 96 15.84 36.02 16.24
N THR A 97 17.10 36.30 16.52
CA THR A 97 18.08 35.35 17.04
C THR A 97 17.84 35.24 18.54
N THR A 98 17.53 34.05 19.05
CA THR A 98 17.73 33.71 20.47
C THR A 98 18.16 32.25 20.61
N THR A 99 19.45 32.07 20.88
CA THR A 99 20.03 30.91 21.57
C THR A 99 20.77 31.46 22.79
N PRO A 100 20.60 30.87 23.98
CA PRO A 100 21.76 30.31 24.70
C PRO A 100 21.40 28.96 25.36
N LYS A 101 22.13 27.85 25.12
CA LYS A 101 23.36 27.36 25.79
C LYS A 101 23.03 26.12 26.67
N PRO A 102 23.88 25.06 26.73
CA PRO A 102 23.47 23.69 27.08
C PRO A 102 23.70 23.30 28.56
N ALA A 103 23.00 22.25 29.00
CA ALA A 103 23.29 21.50 30.22
C ALA A 103 23.26 19.98 29.97
N THR A 104 24.12 19.25 30.67
CA THR A 104 24.65 17.91 30.39
C THR A 104 24.07 16.82 31.32
N SER A 105 23.97 15.56 30.81
CA SER A 105 23.95 14.22 31.48
C SER A 105 22.78 13.80 32.40
N LYS A 106 21.90 12.79 32.09
CA LYS A 106 21.99 11.28 32.02
C LYS A 106 21.67 10.59 33.40
N PRO A 107 21.06 9.35 33.60
CA PRO A 107 20.70 8.21 32.71
C PRO A 107 19.30 7.48 32.87
N THR A 108 18.98 6.65 31.85
CA THR A 108 18.20 5.37 31.78
C THR A 108 16.74 5.21 32.27
N THR A 109 15.81 4.97 31.33
CA THR A 109 14.98 3.73 31.22
C THR A 109 14.21 3.69 29.88
N PRO A 110 14.14 2.54 29.15
CA PRO A 110 13.35 2.43 27.91
C PRO A 110 11.92 1.98 28.22
N LYS A 111 10.97 2.93 28.35
CA LYS A 111 9.54 2.57 28.49
C LYS A 111 8.59 3.66 28.01
N THR A 112 8.74 4.15 26.78
CA THR A 112 7.83 5.19 26.26
C THR A 112 7.55 5.07 24.77
N SER A 113 7.00 3.92 24.34
CA SER A 113 6.22 3.88 23.09
C SER A 113 4.71 3.98 23.39
N THR A 114 4.25 3.42 24.51
CA THR A 114 2.82 3.33 24.84
C THR A 114 2.19 4.66 25.27
N ALA A 115 2.90 5.51 26.03
CA ALA A 115 2.31 6.76 26.57
C ALA A 115 2.12 7.88 25.52
N ARG A 116 2.90 7.88 24.43
CA ARG A 116 2.73 8.83 23.33
C ARG A 116 1.59 8.40 22.39
N SER A 117 1.43 7.09 22.18
CA SER A 117 0.29 6.53 21.46
C SER A 117 -1.04 6.83 22.17
N SER A 118 -1.09 6.82 23.50
CA SER A 118 -2.31 7.18 24.24
C SER A 118 -2.72 8.66 24.12
N ALA A 119 -1.78 9.59 23.99
CA ALA A 119 -2.11 11.01 23.75
C ALA A 119 -2.48 11.28 22.28
N ALA A 120 -1.83 10.60 21.32
CA ALA A 120 -2.24 10.64 19.92
C ALA A 120 -3.64 10.05 19.71
N ASN A 121 -3.99 9.02 20.50
CA ASN A 121 -5.33 8.42 20.49
C ASN A 121 -6.44 9.39 20.94
N ALA A 122 -6.14 10.41 21.75
CA ALA A 122 -7.14 11.40 22.16
C ALA A 122 -7.55 12.35 21.01
N ALA A 123 -6.68 12.54 20.00
CA ALA A 123 -6.98 13.32 18.80
C ALA A 123 -7.75 12.52 17.74
N ILE A 124 -7.80 11.19 17.89
CA ILE A 124 -8.42 10.31 16.90
C ILE A 124 -9.83 9.96 17.37
N PRO A 125 -10.87 10.19 16.54
CA PRO A 125 -12.23 9.87 16.93
C PRO A 125 -12.40 8.39 17.36
N PRO A 126 -13.16 8.09 18.42
CA PRO A 126 -13.29 6.71 18.92
C PRO A 126 -13.82 5.69 17.91
N HIS A 127 -14.66 6.12 16.95
CA HIS A 127 -15.17 5.23 15.90
C HIS A 127 -14.06 4.77 14.95
N VAL A 128 -13.07 5.62 14.67
CA VAL A 128 -11.88 5.28 13.87
C VAL A 128 -11.09 4.16 14.54
N LEU A 129 -10.88 4.26 15.85
CA LEU A 129 -10.16 3.21 16.61
C LEU A 129 -10.94 1.89 16.64
N ARG A 130 -12.27 1.95 16.72
CA ARG A 130 -13.13 0.76 16.62
C ARG A 130 -13.00 0.09 15.26
N THR A 131 -13.08 0.86 14.17
CA THR A 131 -12.90 0.32 12.82
C THR A 131 -11.49 -0.23 12.62
N LEU A 132 -10.46 0.44 13.15
CA LEU A 132 -9.09 -0.08 13.11
C LEU A 132 -8.96 -1.44 13.80
N ALA A 133 -9.64 -1.64 14.93
CA ALA A 133 -9.64 -2.95 15.60
C ALA A 133 -10.26 -4.05 14.73
N TYR A 134 -11.37 -3.77 14.02
CA TYR A 134 -11.95 -4.72 13.05
C TYR A 134 -11.03 -4.95 11.84
N ILE A 135 -10.31 -3.93 11.38
CA ILE A 135 -9.31 -4.06 10.31
C ILE A 135 -8.17 -4.98 10.75
N ASP A 136 -7.62 -4.76 11.95
CA ASP A 136 -6.54 -5.57 12.51
C ASP A 136 -6.97 -7.03 12.76
N ALA A 137 -8.26 -7.25 13.09
CA ALA A 137 -8.84 -8.58 13.21
C ALA A 137 -9.15 -9.26 11.86
N GLY A 138 -9.07 -8.52 10.74
CA GLY A 138 -9.45 -9.01 9.42
C GLY A 138 -10.97 -9.16 9.21
N GLU A 139 -11.77 -8.49 10.05
CA GLU A 139 -13.23 -8.57 10.03
C GLU A 139 -13.88 -7.42 9.24
N TRP A 140 -13.14 -6.32 9.01
CA TRP A 140 -13.60 -5.22 8.17
C TRP A 140 -13.31 -5.50 6.68
N PRO A 141 -14.20 -5.16 5.73
CA PRO A 141 -15.45 -4.39 5.86
C PRO A 141 -16.70 -5.21 6.21
N GLU A 142 -16.62 -6.54 6.33
CA GLU A 142 -17.81 -7.38 6.53
C GLU A 142 -18.53 -7.09 7.85
N ALA A 143 -17.78 -6.80 8.92
CA ALA A 143 -18.30 -6.38 10.22
C ALA A 143 -19.15 -5.09 10.15
N ALA A 144 -19.04 -4.29 9.07
CA ALA A 144 -19.88 -3.12 8.87
C ALA A 144 -21.34 -3.48 8.60
N ASN A 145 -21.62 -4.71 8.12
CA ASN A 145 -22.95 -5.17 7.69
C ASN A 145 -23.69 -4.15 6.80
N ALA A 146 -22.95 -3.47 5.92
CA ALA A 146 -23.43 -2.38 5.10
C ALA A 146 -22.92 -2.53 3.65
N PRO A 147 -23.77 -3.02 2.72
CA PRO A 147 -23.39 -3.26 1.34
C PRO A 147 -22.77 -2.03 0.68
N GLY A 148 -21.60 -2.22 0.09
CA GLY A 148 -20.85 -1.16 -0.58
C GLY A 148 -19.84 -0.41 0.29
N THR A 149 -19.73 -0.74 1.58
CA THR A 149 -18.53 -0.42 2.38
C THR A 149 -17.33 -1.14 1.78
N LYS A 150 -16.18 -0.46 1.68
CA LYS A 150 -14.97 -0.96 1.03
C LYS A 150 -13.78 -0.95 1.98
N GLY A 151 -12.86 -1.85 1.72
CA GLY A 151 -11.57 -1.85 2.40
C GLY A 151 -10.63 -2.92 1.84
N GLY A 152 -9.35 -2.76 2.16
CA GLY A 152 -8.31 -3.72 1.79
C GLY A 152 -7.82 -3.57 0.34
N VAL A 153 -8.23 -2.54 -0.37
CA VAL A 153 -7.68 -2.23 -1.71
C VAL A 153 -6.40 -1.43 -1.58
N THR A 154 -5.55 -1.49 -2.60
CA THR A 154 -4.23 -0.82 -2.60
C THR A 154 -4.38 0.70 -2.59
N PHE A 155 -3.78 1.35 -1.59
CA PHE A 155 -3.54 2.79 -1.59
C PHE A 155 -2.16 3.07 -2.22
N ARG A 156 -2.14 3.88 -3.28
CA ARG A 156 -0.91 4.08 -4.07
C ARG A 156 0.07 5.08 -3.47
N ASN A 157 -0.40 5.96 -2.58
CA ASN A 157 0.41 7.04 -2.00
C ASN A 157 1.12 7.88 -3.10
N ASN A 158 0.37 8.28 -4.14
CA ASN A 158 0.94 8.99 -5.30
C ASN A 158 1.49 10.36 -4.90
N GLU A 159 0.78 11.03 -3.99
CA GLU A 159 1.10 12.34 -3.42
C GLU A 159 2.30 12.26 -2.46
N GLY A 160 2.68 11.05 -2.02
CA GLY A 160 3.83 10.84 -1.14
C GLY A 160 3.65 11.42 0.26
N LEU A 161 2.41 11.60 0.72
CA LEU A 161 2.10 12.14 2.05
C LEU A 161 2.44 11.14 3.17
N LEU A 162 2.50 9.85 2.85
CA LEU A 162 2.93 8.80 3.76
C LEU A 162 4.37 8.34 3.45
N PRO A 163 5.13 7.82 4.44
CA PRO A 163 6.47 7.28 4.22
C PRO A 163 6.50 6.24 3.09
N ARG A 164 7.54 6.26 2.25
CA ARG A 164 7.67 5.30 1.14
C ARG A 164 8.39 4.02 1.55
N THR A 165 9.20 4.08 2.59
CA THR A 165 10.04 2.97 3.04
C THR A 165 9.95 2.78 4.55
N ASP A 166 10.10 1.54 4.99
CA ASP A 166 10.20 1.17 6.40
C ASP A 166 11.55 1.60 6.99
N SER A 167 11.76 1.32 8.27
CA SER A 167 13.03 1.62 8.97
C SER A 167 14.24 0.87 8.40
N GLY A 168 14.02 -0.23 7.68
CA GLY A 168 15.05 -1.01 6.99
C GLY A 168 15.23 -0.64 5.52
N GLY A 169 14.55 0.41 5.04
CA GLY A 169 14.63 0.87 3.65
C GLY A 169 13.79 0.06 2.65
N ARG A 170 12.97 -0.91 3.10
CA ARG A 170 12.08 -1.65 2.19
C ARG A 170 10.86 -0.82 1.86
N ARG A 171 10.33 -0.97 0.64
CA ARG A 171 9.13 -0.24 0.21
C ARG A 171 7.91 -0.64 1.05
N ILE A 172 7.20 0.35 1.58
CA ILE A 172 5.92 0.13 2.26
C ILE A 172 4.82 0.02 1.21
N THR A 173 3.99 -1.00 1.35
CA THR A 173 2.72 -1.12 0.62
C THR A 173 1.59 -0.70 1.54
N TYR A 174 0.58 -0.02 0.97
CA TYR A 174 -0.52 0.51 1.75
C TYR A 174 -1.86 -0.05 1.28
N ARG A 175 -2.77 -0.21 2.23
CA ARG A 175 -4.17 -0.54 2.00
C ARG A 175 -5.06 0.54 2.58
N GLU A 176 -6.14 0.87 1.88
CA GLU A 176 -7.17 1.80 2.35
C GLU A 176 -8.43 1.09 2.81
N TRP A 177 -9.12 1.74 3.75
CA TRP A 177 -10.33 1.22 4.40
C TRP A 177 -11.31 2.38 4.62
N ASP A 178 -12.56 2.21 4.23
CA ASP A 178 -13.64 3.09 4.67
C ASP A 178 -13.73 3.03 6.20
N VAL A 179 -13.93 4.17 6.87
CA VAL A 179 -14.05 4.21 8.33
C VAL A 179 -15.47 3.86 8.78
N ASN A 180 -16.47 4.44 8.12
CA ASN A 180 -17.86 4.27 8.49
C ASN A 180 -18.57 3.28 7.56
N PRO A 181 -19.56 2.53 8.06
CA PRO A 181 -20.47 1.78 7.21
C PRO A 181 -21.14 2.71 6.19
N LYS A 182 -21.15 2.30 4.92
CA LYS A 182 -21.78 3.08 3.86
C LYS A 182 -23.29 3.22 4.12
N ALA A 183 -23.79 4.44 4.14
CA ALA A 183 -25.22 4.71 4.26
C ALA A 183 -25.99 4.27 3.00
N PRO A 184 -27.22 3.72 3.13
CA PRO A 184 -28.08 3.40 2.00
C PRO A 184 -28.32 4.60 1.11
N ASN A 185 -28.35 4.40 -0.21
CA ASN A 185 -28.63 5.44 -1.21
C ASN A 185 -27.70 6.67 -1.14
N ARG A 186 -26.52 6.54 -0.54
CA ARG A 186 -25.50 7.60 -0.45
C ARG A 186 -24.16 7.10 -0.96
N GLY A 187 -23.31 8.04 -1.36
CA GLY A 187 -21.90 7.77 -1.61
C GLY A 187 -21.17 7.42 -0.31
N ARG A 188 -19.95 6.87 -0.44
CA ARG A 188 -19.02 6.76 0.69
C ARG A 188 -18.63 8.16 1.15
N ASP A 189 -18.39 8.32 2.45
CA ASP A 189 -17.91 9.58 3.01
C ASP A 189 -16.42 9.82 2.68
N ALA A 190 -15.81 10.82 3.31
CA ALA A 190 -14.40 11.19 3.12
C ALA A 190 -13.43 10.44 4.05
N GLU A 191 -13.92 9.78 5.10
CA GLU A 191 -13.08 9.25 6.17
C GLU A 191 -12.42 7.93 5.77
N ARG A 192 -11.09 7.85 5.92
CA ARG A 192 -10.33 6.64 5.60
C ARG A 192 -9.30 6.32 6.67
N ILE A 193 -9.10 5.02 6.88
CA ILE A 193 -7.88 4.48 7.50
C ILE A 193 -6.98 3.95 6.39
N VAL A 194 -5.68 4.18 6.53
CA VAL A 194 -4.65 3.61 5.66
C VAL A 194 -3.69 2.80 6.52
N THR A 195 -3.54 1.51 6.22
CA THR A 195 -2.60 0.62 6.92
C THR A 195 -1.39 0.31 6.04
N GLY A 196 -0.19 0.36 6.62
CA GLY A 196 1.07 0.03 5.98
C GLY A 196 1.49 -1.42 6.24
N SER A 197 2.23 -2.00 5.30
CA SER A 197 2.84 -3.33 5.46
C SER A 197 3.90 -3.41 6.55
N ASP A 198 4.37 -2.26 7.02
CA ASP A 198 5.25 -2.10 8.19
C ASP A 198 4.47 -2.08 9.52
N GLY A 199 3.15 -2.28 9.48
CA GLY A 199 2.27 -2.23 10.64
C GLY A 199 1.78 -0.83 11.00
N SER A 200 2.22 0.23 10.30
CA SER A 200 1.75 1.59 10.57
C SER A 200 0.26 1.77 10.22
N ALA A 201 -0.40 2.72 10.87
CA ALA A 201 -1.77 3.10 10.53
C ALA A 201 -1.97 4.62 10.60
N TRP A 202 -2.73 5.14 9.65
CA TRP A 202 -2.98 6.57 9.44
C TRP A 202 -4.47 6.80 9.22
N TYR A 203 -4.97 7.93 9.69
CA TYR A 203 -6.36 8.37 9.53
C TYR A 203 -6.40 9.65 8.70
N THR A 204 -7.37 9.75 7.81
CA THR A 204 -7.71 10.98 7.08
C THR A 204 -9.21 11.23 7.22
N ALA A 205 -9.57 12.46 7.58
CA ALA A 205 -10.95 12.92 7.63
C ALA A 205 -11.41 13.57 6.32
N ASP A 206 -10.46 13.88 5.43
CA ASP A 206 -10.62 14.80 4.31
C ASP A 206 -10.26 14.17 2.95
N HIS A 207 -10.41 12.84 2.86
CA HIS A 207 -10.19 12.06 1.66
C HIS A 207 -8.77 12.22 1.10
N TYR A 208 -7.79 11.85 1.92
CA TYR A 208 -6.35 11.78 1.64
C TYR A 208 -5.62 13.11 1.50
N ARG A 209 -6.23 14.25 1.87
CA ARG A 209 -5.54 15.55 1.81
C ARG A 209 -4.59 15.73 2.98
N THR A 210 -5.00 15.29 4.18
CA THR A 210 -4.18 15.30 5.39
C THR A 210 -4.26 13.96 6.11
N PHE A 211 -3.23 13.65 6.88
CA PHE A 211 -3.14 12.41 7.63
C PHE A 211 -2.74 12.66 9.09
N VAL A 212 -3.41 11.95 9.98
CA VAL A 212 -3.06 11.83 11.40
C VAL A 212 -2.52 10.42 11.62
N LYS A 213 -1.35 10.32 12.25
CA LYS A 213 -0.75 9.02 12.56
C LYS A 213 -1.48 8.39 13.76
N ILE A 214 -2.03 7.19 13.56
CA ILE A 214 -2.67 6.40 14.61
C ILE A 214 -1.61 5.57 15.35
N ARG A 215 -0.81 4.80 14.59
CA ARG A 215 0.31 4.03 15.14
C ARG A 215 1.51 4.00 14.21
N GLY A 216 2.68 3.79 14.80
CA GLY A 216 3.93 3.60 14.06
C GLY A 216 4.12 2.19 13.51
N PRO A 217 5.24 1.98 12.81
CA PRO A 217 5.67 0.66 12.39
C PRO A 217 5.80 -0.29 13.60
N SER A 218 5.53 -1.58 13.38
CA SER A 218 5.59 -2.66 14.40
C SER A 218 6.69 -3.67 14.12
#